data_AF-A0A5M9ZUU5-F1
#
_entry.id   AF-A0A5M9ZUU5-F1
#
_cell.length_a   1.000
_cell.length_b   1.000
_cell.length_c   1.000
_cell.angle_alpha   90.00
_cell.angle_beta   90.00
_cell.angle_gamma   90.00
#
_symmetry.space_group_name_H-M   'P 1'
#
loop_
_entity.id
_entity.type
_entity.pdbx_description
1 polymer ?
#
loop_
_entity_poly.entity_id
_entity_poly.type
_entity_poly.pdbx_seq_one_letter_code
_entity_poly.pdbx_strand_id
1 'polypeptide(L)' 'MDRKRAMQEAIHSGEMEGAYVSAEFRKDAEEYVDGNFTIEELMTRTKRRWQSRNPSVKNVGPSHV' A
#
# COMPACT_ATOMS: atom_id res chain seq x y z
N MET A 1 -0.35 2.18 18.47
CA MET A 1 -1.36 1.82 17.46
C MET A 1 -1.19 0.36 17.11
N ASP A 2 -2.27 -0.41 17.08
CA ASP A 2 -2.24 -1.81 16.67
C ASP A 2 -2.12 -1.89 15.14
N ARG A 3 -1.01 -2.44 14.63
CA ARG A 3 -0.73 -2.49 13.18
C ARG A 3 -1.80 -3.28 12.44
N LYS A 4 -2.29 -4.36 13.05
CA LYS A 4 -3.32 -5.22 12.48
C LYS A 4 -4.62 -4.45 12.28
N ARG A 5 -5.12 -3.78 13.32
CA ARG A 5 -6.33 -2.96 13.24
C ARG A 5 -6.21 -1.84 12.22
N ALA A 6 -5.11 -1.09 12.25
CA ALA A 6 -4.88 0.01 11.30
C ALA A 6 -4.90 -0.48 9.84
N MET A 7 -4.32 -1.66 9.57
CA MET A 7 -4.29 -2.23 8.23
C MET A 7 -5.66 -2.78 7.78
N GLN A 8 -6.40 -3.40 8.69
CA GLN A 8 -7.77 -3.85 8.42
C GLN A 8 -8.70 -2.68 8.12
N GLU A 9 -8.63 -1.60 8.91
CA GLU A 9 -9.41 -0.37 8.69
C GLU A 9 -9.06 0.28 7.35
N ALA A 10 -7.77 0.38 7.01
CA ALA A 10 -7.33 0.95 5.73
C ALA A 10 -7.81 0.13 4.52
N ILE A 11 -7.67 -1.21 4.58
CA ILE A 11 -8.15 -2.11 3.52
C ILE A 11 -9.66 -2.00 3.37
N HIS A 12 -10.39 -2.05 4.48
CA HIS A 12 -11.85 -1.98 4.48
C HIS A 12 -12.35 -0.63 3.94
N SER A 13 -11.73 0.48 4.36
CA SER A 13 -12.05 1.82 3.83
C SER A 13 -11.83 1.89 2.32
N GLY A 14 -10.69 1.39 1.83
CA GLY A 14 -10.42 1.35 0.40
C GLY A 14 -11.42 0.49 -0.38
N GLU A 15 -11.78 -0.68 0.15
CA GLU A 15 -12.79 -1.55 -0.46
C GLU A 15 -14.19 -0.90 -0.49
N MET A 16 -14.57 -0.17 0.56
CA MET A 16 -15.82 0.62 0.59
C MET A 16 -15.83 1.74 -0.46
N GLU A 17 -14.67 2.33 -0.75
CA GLU A 17 -14.50 3.32 -1.82
C GLU A 17 -14.42 2.69 -3.22
N GLY A 18 -14.53 1.36 -3.32
CA GLY A 18 -14.45 0.62 -4.59
C GLY A 18 -13.01 0.35 -5.07
N ALA A 19 -12.01 0.60 -4.22
CA ALA A 19 -10.62 0.29 -4.55
C ALA A 19 -10.38 -1.23 -4.54
N TYR A 20 -9.67 -1.72 -5.56
CA TYR A 20 -9.20 -3.10 -5.56
C TYR A 20 -7.89 -3.22 -4.78
N VAL A 21 -7.95 -3.91 -3.65
CA VAL A 21 -6.76 -4.28 -2.88
C VAL A 21 -6.18 -5.59 -3.46
N SER A 22 -4.98 -5.53 -4.01
CA SER A 22 -4.34 -6.70 -4.63
C SER A 22 -3.87 -7.74 -3.59
N ALA A 23 -3.82 -9.01 -3.99
CA ALA A 23 -3.31 -10.09 -3.14
C ALA A 23 -1.86 -9.84 -2.66
N GLU A 24 -1.00 -9.29 -3.52
CA GLU A 24 0.37 -8.97 -3.11
C GLU A 24 0.44 -7.84 -2.08
N PHE A 25 -0.45 -6.85 -2.16
CA PHE A 25 -0.54 -5.83 -1.12
C PHE A 25 -1.02 -6.42 0.21
N ARG A 26 -1.99 -7.34 0.18
CA ARG A 26 -2.44 -8.06 1.39
C ARG A 26 -1.29 -8.82 2.04
N LYS A 27 -0.46 -9.51 1.25
CA LYS A 27 0.74 -10.19 1.76
C LYS A 27 1.75 -9.22 2.38
N ASP A 28 2.04 -8.11 1.71
CA ASP A 28 2.95 -7.09 2.26
C ASP A 28 2.37 -6.49 3.56
N ALA A 29 1.05 -6.30 3.63
CA ALA A 29 0.35 -5.85 4.84
C ALA A 29 0.49 -6.84 6.01
N GLU A 30 0.38 -8.15 5.77
CA GLU A 30 0.61 -9.19 6.79
C GLU A 30 2.06 -9.15 7.31
N GLU A 31 3.05 -9.09 6.43
CA GLU A 31 4.46 -8.99 6.82
C GLU A 31 4.76 -7.71 7.63
N TYR A 32 4.12 -6.59 7.32
CA TYR A 32 4.20 -5.35 8.10
C TYR A 32 3.57 -5.49 9.50
N VAL A 33 2.41 -6.17 9.59
CA VAL A 33 1.72 -6.45 10.86
C VAL A 33 2.58 -7.33 11.76
N ASP A 34 3.22 -8.36 11.20
CA ASP A 34 4.15 -9.24 11.90
C ASP A 34 5.45 -8.54 12.32
N GLY A 35 5.71 -7.36 11.76
CA GLY A 35 6.87 -6.54 12.10
C GLY A 35 8.14 -6.90 11.37
N ASN A 36 8.04 -7.63 10.26
CA ASN A 36 9.18 -7.99 9.41
C ASN A 36 9.78 -6.78 8.69
N PHE A 37 9.02 -5.69 8.52
CA PHE A 37 9.51 -4.43 7.98
C PHE A 37 8.67 -3.22 8.45
N THR A 38 9.14 -2.03 8.12
CA THR A 38 8.56 -0.73 8.50
C THR A 38 7.44 -0.28 7.56
N ILE A 39 6.62 0.70 7.98
CA ILE A 39 5.60 1.27 7.10
C ILE A 39 6.20 1.93 5.85
N GLU A 40 7.41 2.49 5.96
CA GLU A 40 8.12 3.09 4.82
C GLU A 40 8.46 2.01 3.78
N GLU A 41 8.95 0.86 4.22
CA GLU A 41 9.22 -0.29 3.35
C GLU A 41 7.94 -0.85 2.70
N LEU A 42 6.80 -0.86 3.40
CA LEU A 42 5.50 -1.21 2.81
C LEU A 42 5.16 -0.30 1.62
N MET A 43 5.30 1.02 1.83
CA MET A 43 4.99 2.02 0.83
C MET A 43 5.96 1.96 -0.34
N THR A 44 7.26 1.75 -0.09
CA THR A 44 8.27 1.57 -1.14
C THR A 44 7.98 0.33 -2.00
N ARG A 45 7.65 -0.82 -1.40
CA ARG A 45 7.27 -2.05 -2.14
C ARG A 45 6.04 -1.81 -3.01
N THR A 46 5.01 -1.18 -2.44
CA THR A 46 3.76 -0.87 -3.14
C THR A 46 3.99 0.09 -4.32
N LYS A 47 4.73 1.18 -4.10
CA LYS A 47 5.06 2.17 -5.14
C LYS A 47 5.87 1.55 -6.27
N ARG A 48 6.89 0.73 -5.96
CA ARG A 48 7.70 0.03 -6.96
C ARG A 48 6.83 -0.88 -7.83
N ARG A 49 5.92 -1.64 -7.22
CA ARG A 49 4.97 -2.50 -7.94
C ARG A 49 4.04 -1.69 -8.85
N TRP A 50 3.50 -0.58 -8.36
CA TRP A 50 2.63 0.28 -9.14
C TRP A 50 3.33 0.93 -10.33
N GLN A 51 4.56 1.42 -10.16
CA GLN A 51 5.39 1.97 -11.24
C GLN A 51 5.77 0.91 -12.28
N SER A 52 6.02 -0.34 -11.85
CA SER A 52 6.28 -1.45 -12.76
C SER A 52 5.06 -1.80 -13.62
N ARG A 53 3.84 -1.63 -13.09
CA ARG A 53 2.58 -1.86 -13.82
C ARG A 53 2.17 -0.69 -14.69
N ASN A 54 2.58 0.52 -14.31
CA ASN A 54 2.24 1.76 -14.98
C ASN A 54 3.54 2.48 -15.41
N PRO A 55 4.26 1.95 -16.40
CA PRO A 55 5.57 2.49 -16.80
C PRO A 55 5.49 3.92 -17.36
N SER A 56 4.31 4.38 -17.78
CA SER A 56 4.04 5.77 -18.20
C SER A 56 3.98 6.75 -17.02
N VAL A 57 3.81 6.27 -15.78
CA VAL A 57 3.58 7.09 -14.58
C VAL A 57 4.85 7.25 -13.74
N LYS A 58 6.02 7.20 -14.39
CA LYS A 58 7.32 7.28 -13.72
C LYS A 58 7.63 8.65 -13.09
N ASN A 59 6.87 9.72 -13.39
CA ASN A 59 7.16 11.09 -12.95
C ASN A 59 5.91 11.89 -12.51
N VAL A 60 5.15 11.41 -11.52
CA VAL A 60 4.24 12.30 -10.78
C VAL A 60 4.94 12.73 -9.50
N GLY A 61 5.71 13.82 -9.59
CA GLY A 61 6.10 14.60 -8.40
C GLY A 61 4.86 15.22 -7.76
N PRO A 62 4.94 15.70 -6.50
CA PRO A 62 3.77 16.22 -5.81
C PRO A 62 3.19 17.40 -6.60
N SER A 63 2.02 17.19 -7.20
CA SER A 63 1.17 18.27 -7.68
C SER A 63 0.73 19.06 -6.46
N HIS A 64 1.49 20.12 -6.16
CA HIS A 64 1.08 21.15 -5.24
C HIS A 64 -0.11 21.86 -5.88
N VAL A 65 -1.26 21.77 -5.20
CA VAL A 65 -2.40 22.67 -5.41
C VAL A 65 -2.28 23.80 -4.41
#